data_AF-A0A2N5KI99-F1
#
_entry.id   AF-A0A2N5KI99-F1
#
_cell.length_a   1.000
_cell.length_b   1.000
_cell.length_c   1.000
_cell.angle_alpha   90.00
_cell.angle_beta   90.00
_cell.angle_gamma   90.00
#
_symmetry.space_group_name_H-M   'P 1'
#
loop_
_entity.id
_entity.type
_entity.pdbx_description
1 polymer ?
#
loop_
_entity_poly.entity_id
_entity_poly.type
_entity_poly.pdbx_seq_one_letter_code
_entity_poly.pdbx_strand_id
1 'polypeptide(L)'
;MSQGSLLCSILRRTCSQLGALGTLLLPLLRTNFVYLQGGQPVGVFNRKLTLLDRYELDLRRDPSRSLDCRVALALGVMLDTAERR
;
A
#
# COMPACT_ATOMS: atom_id res chain seq x y z
N MET A 1 13.92 -44.26 12.41
CA MET A 1 14.09 -42.83 12.04
C MET A 1 12.93 -42.45 11.12
N SER A 2 11.93 -41.78 11.66
CA SER A 2 10.60 -41.63 11.04
C SER A 2 10.61 -40.60 9.91
N GLN A 3 10.16 -40.97 8.71
CA GLN A 3 10.15 -40.11 7.52
C GLN A 3 9.30 -38.84 7.70
N GLY A 4 8.39 -38.79 8.68
CA GLY A 4 7.56 -37.63 8.98
C GLY A 4 8.33 -36.41 9.52
N SER A 5 9.52 -36.59 10.10
CA SER A 5 10.30 -35.47 10.66
C SER A 5 11.08 -34.70 9.59
N LEU A 6 11.44 -35.32 8.47
CA LEU A 6 12.07 -34.67 7.31
C LEU A 6 11.06 -33.79 6.55
N LEU A 7 9.83 -34.29 6.37
CA LEU A 7 8.79 -33.54 5.69
C LEU A 7 8.39 -32.28 6.49
N CYS A 8 8.21 -32.41 7.80
CA CYS A 8 7.91 -31.30 8.68
C CYS A 8 9.04 -30.26 8.77
N SER A 9 10.31 -30.67 8.67
CA SER A 9 11.44 -29.72 8.71
C SER A 9 11.59 -28.93 7.41
N ILE A 10 11.34 -29.55 6.25
CA ILE A 10 11.34 -28.88 4.95
C ILE A 10 10.16 -27.91 4.85
N LEU A 11 8.95 -28.35 5.21
CA LEU A 11 7.75 -27.49 5.22
C LEU A 11 7.94 -26.28 6.14
N ARG A 12 8.53 -26.46 7.33
CA ARG A 12 8.80 -25.37 8.27
C ARG A 12 9.81 -24.37 7.70
N ARG A 13 10.85 -24.84 6.99
CA ARG A 13 11.90 -23.99 6.40
C ARG A 13 11.38 -23.18 5.22
N THR A 14 10.62 -23.82 4.34
CA THR A 14 10.00 -23.15 3.18
C THR A 14 8.92 -22.18 3.63
N CYS A 15 8.09 -22.54 4.61
CA CYS A 15 7.05 -21.67 5.14
C CYS A 15 7.63 -20.49 5.95
N SER A 16 8.74 -20.66 6.68
CA SER A 16 9.42 -19.54 7.34
C SER A 16 10.14 -18.60 6.36
N GLN A 17 10.69 -19.13 5.25
CA GLN A 17 11.28 -18.32 4.19
C GLN A 17 10.22 -17.55 3.38
N LEU A 18 9.06 -18.16 3.11
CA LEU A 18 7.91 -17.45 2.52
C LEU A 18 7.27 -16.46 3.50
N GLY A 19 7.22 -16.78 4.79
CA GLY A 19 6.76 -15.89 5.85
C GLY A 19 7.65 -14.65 5.99
N ALA A 20 8.97 -14.80 5.95
CA ALA A 20 9.90 -13.67 5.97
C ALA A 20 9.76 -12.76 4.73
N LEU A 21 9.53 -13.36 3.56
CA LEU A 21 9.24 -12.61 2.33
C LEU A 21 7.88 -11.90 2.42
N GLY A 22 6.87 -12.54 3.00
CA GLY A 22 5.56 -11.96 3.30
C GLY A 22 5.63 -10.79 4.29
N THR A 23 6.35 -10.93 5.41
CA THR A 23 6.46 -9.87 6.44
C THR A 23 7.27 -8.66 5.95
N LEU A 24 8.20 -8.84 5.01
CA LEU A 24 8.88 -7.74 4.30
C LEU A 24 8.00 -7.06 3.23
N LEU A 25 7.08 -7.81 2.62
CA LEU A 25 6.20 -7.32 1.56
C LEU A 25 4.84 -6.80 2.09
N LEU A 26 4.41 -7.15 3.31
CA LEU A 26 3.13 -6.74 3.89
C LEU A 26 3.00 -5.24 4.20
N PRO A 27 3.99 -4.54 4.80
CA PRO A 27 3.97 -3.08 4.91
C PRO A 27 4.20 -2.38 3.55
N LEU A 28 4.51 -3.17 2.51
CA LEU A 28 4.56 -2.77 1.11
C LEU A 28 3.16 -2.84 0.44
N LEU A 29 2.09 -3.28 1.11
CA LEU A 29 0.77 -3.29 0.48
C LEU A 29 0.14 -1.89 0.52
N ARG A 30 0.49 -1.09 -0.49
CA ARG A 30 -0.25 0.04 -1.08
C ARG A 30 -1.26 0.74 -0.15
N THR A 31 -0.82 1.77 0.55
CA THR A 31 -1.73 2.81 1.02
C THR A 31 -2.17 3.66 -0.17
N ASN A 32 -3.43 3.45 -0.55
CA ASN A 32 -4.13 4.28 -1.53
C ASN A 32 -5.19 5.07 -0.76
N PHE A 33 -5.10 6.39 -0.77
CA PHE A 33 -6.10 7.25 -0.15
C PHE A 33 -7.15 7.64 -1.19
N VAL A 34 -8.42 7.54 -0.83
CA VAL A 34 -9.54 7.99 -1.66
C VAL A 34 -10.11 9.25 -1.03
N TYR A 35 -10.12 10.34 -1.77
CA TYR A 35 -10.77 11.57 -1.36
C TYR A 35 -12.25 11.51 -1.69
N LEU A 36 -13.07 11.71 -0.66
CA LEU A 36 -14.53 11.71 -0.77
C LEU A 36 -15.06 13.11 -0.51
N GLN A 37 -16.03 13.55 -1.31
CA GLN A 37 -16.79 14.77 -1.08
C GLN A 37 -18.29 14.46 -1.23
N GLY A 38 -19.07 14.73 -0.20
CA GLY A 38 -20.49 14.36 -0.18
C GLY A 38 -20.74 12.86 -0.37
N GLY A 39 -19.80 12.01 0.04
CA GLY A 39 -19.85 10.56 -0.16
C GLY A 39 -19.45 10.07 -1.56
N GLN A 40 -19.12 10.97 -2.49
CA GLN A 40 -18.66 10.63 -3.83
C GLN A 40 -17.13 10.73 -3.94
N PRO A 41 -16.47 9.80 -4.64
CA PRO A 41 -15.03 9.84 -4.83
C PRO A 41 -14.62 10.94 -5.82
N VAL A 42 -13.87 11.92 -5.32
CA VAL A 42 -13.37 13.06 -6.10
C VAL A 42 -11.90 12.90 -6.52
N GLY A 43 -11.15 12.05 -5.82
CA GLY A 43 -9.75 11.81 -6.17
C GLY A 43 -9.17 10.55 -5.52
N VAL A 44 -8.07 10.06 -6.08
CA VAL A 44 -7.34 8.92 -5.55
C VAL A 44 -5.85 9.25 -5.51
N PHE A 45 -5.22 9.10 -4.35
CA PHE A 45 -3.79 9.19 -4.17
C PHE A 45 -3.21 7.78 -4.02
N ASN A 46 -2.43 7.34 -4.99
CA ASN A 46 -1.84 6.01 -5.02
C ASN A 46 -0.33 6.10 -4.77
N ARG A 47 0.16 5.32 -3.81
CA ARG A 47 1.60 5.08 -3.67
C ARG A 47 2.01 3.88 -4.52
N LYS A 48 2.82 4.13 -5.55
CA LYS A 48 3.43 3.10 -6.38
C LYS A 48 4.77 2.69 -5.80
N LEU A 49 4.85 1.41 -5.48
CA LEU A 49 6.08 0.74 -5.08
C LEU A 49 6.92 0.40 -6.29
N THR A 50 7.57 1.43 -6.78
CA THR A 50 8.75 1.32 -7.64
C THR A 50 9.98 1.60 -6.80
N LEU A 51 11.17 1.19 -7.27
CA LEU A 51 12.49 1.48 -6.67
C LEU A 51 12.74 2.97 -6.32
N LEU A 52 11.88 3.89 -6.78
CA LEU A 52 11.99 5.35 -6.63
C LEU A 52 10.80 6.01 -5.91
N ASP A 53 10.00 5.29 -5.09
CA ASP A 53 8.87 5.84 -4.31
C ASP A 53 8.00 6.84 -5.13
N ARG A 54 7.20 6.32 -6.06
CA ARG A 54 6.41 7.16 -6.96
C ARG A 54 5.00 7.37 -6.41
N TYR A 55 4.56 8.61 -6.33
CA TYR A 55 3.17 8.95 -5.99
C TYR A 55 2.39 9.36 -7.23
N GLU A 56 1.14 8.92 -7.32
CA GLU A 56 0.21 9.33 -8.38
C GLU A 56 -1.06 9.90 -7.75
N LEU A 57 -1.37 11.14 -8.07
CA LEU A 57 -2.61 11.81 -7.71
C LEU A 57 -3.53 11.83 -8.93
N ASP A 58 -4.66 11.14 -8.83
CA ASP A 58 -5.69 11.07 -9.86
C ASP A 58 -6.93 11.84 -9.42
N LEU A 59 -7.21 12.97 -10.07
CA LEU A 59 -8.39 13.83 -9.84
C LEU A 59 -9.40 13.76 -10.99
N ARG A 60 -9.33 12.73 -11.86
CA ARG A 60 -10.22 12.61 -13.03
C ARG A 60 -11.70 12.54 -12.67
N ARG A 61 -12.03 12.18 -11.42
CA ARG A 61 -13.40 12.10 -10.91
C ARG A 61 -13.96 13.45 -10.42
N ASP A 62 -13.16 14.52 -10.46
CA ASP A 62 -13.58 15.87 -10.10
C ASP A 62 -13.50 16.83 -11.29
N PRO A 63 -14.44 16.74 -12.26
CA PRO A 63 -14.45 17.62 -13.43
C PRO A 63 -14.70 19.09 -13.05
N SER A 64 -15.35 19.33 -11.91
CA SER A 64 -15.60 20.66 -11.35
C SER A 64 -14.38 21.33 -10.72
N ARG A 65 -13.26 20.60 -10.53
CA ARG A 65 -12.09 21.06 -9.76
C ARG A 65 -12.48 21.59 -8.38
N SER A 66 -13.42 20.90 -7.74
CA SER A 66 -13.86 21.16 -6.37
C SER A 66 -12.76 20.91 -5.33
N LEU A 67 -11.79 20.05 -5.64
CA LEU A 67 -10.60 19.79 -4.85
C LEU A 67 -9.36 20.37 -5.53
N ASP A 68 -8.67 21.29 -4.86
CA ASP A 68 -7.41 21.84 -5.36
C ASP A 68 -6.31 20.76 -5.38
N CYS A 69 -5.57 20.69 -6.49
CA CYS A 69 -4.52 19.69 -6.69
C CYS A 69 -3.39 19.76 -5.64
N ARG A 70 -3.02 20.96 -5.19
CA ARG A 70 -1.98 21.16 -4.17
C ARG A 70 -2.46 20.69 -2.81
N VAL A 71 -3.71 20.97 -2.47
CA VAL A 71 -4.34 20.51 -1.23
C VAL A 71 -4.43 18.99 -1.23
N ALA A 72 -4.91 18.40 -2.32
CA ALA A 72 -5.00 16.96 -2.50
C ALA A 72 -3.63 16.27 -2.42
N LEU A 73 -2.59 16.88 -2.97
CA LEU A 73 -1.23 16.37 -2.88
C LEU A 73 -0.68 16.45 -1.44
N ALA A 74 -0.83 17.60 -0.80
CA ALA A 74 -0.36 17.82 0.57
C ALA A 74 -1.04 16.87 1.56
N LEU A 75 -2.35 16.65 1.41
CA LEU A 75 -3.10 15.65 2.19
C LEU A 75 -2.52 14.24 2.01
N GLY A 76 -2.24 13.83 0.77
CA GLY A 76 -1.74 12.49 0.47
C GLY A 76 -0.37 12.24 1.10
N VAL A 77 0.52 13.24 1.04
CA VAL A 77 1.85 13.18 1.69
C VAL A 77 1.72 13.17 3.21
N MET A 78 0.85 14.01 3.78
CA MET A 78 0.65 14.07 5.23
C MET A 78 0.09 12.76 5.77
N LEU A 79 -0.87 12.15 5.07
CA LEU A 79 -1.45 10.86 5.42
C LEU A 79 -0.42 9.72 5.31
N ASP A 80 0.37 9.66 4.23
CA ASP A 80 1.46 8.67 4.10
C ASP A 80 2.50 8.82 5.23
N THR A 81 2.78 10.05 5.64
CA THR A 81 3.72 10.32 6.74
C THR A 81 3.16 9.90 8.10
N ALA A 82 1.85 10.08 8.32
CA ALA A 82 1.17 9.73 9.56
C ALA A 82 1.06 8.21 9.74
N GLU A 83 0.84 7.43 8.68
CA GLU A 83 0.75 5.97 8.75
C GLU A 83 2.10 5.27 9.01
N ARG A 84 3.23 5.93 8.72
CA ARG A 84 4.57 5.38 8.95
C ARG A 84 5.08 5.54 10.39
N ARG A 85 4.28 6.12 11.29
CA ARG A 85 4.61 6.36 12.71
C ARG A 85 3.79 5.46 13.63
#